data_AF-A0A8T6WA86-F1
#
_entry.id   AF-A0A8T6WA86-F1
#
_cell.length_a   1.000
_cell.length_b   1.000
_cell.length_c   1.000
_cell.angle_alpha   90.00
_cell.angle_beta   90.00
_cell.angle_gamma   90.00
#
_symmetry.space_group_name_H-M   'P 1'
#
loop_
_entity.id
_entity.type
_entity.pdbx_description
1 polymer ?
#
loop_
_entity_poly.entity_id
_entity_poly.type
_entity_poly.pdbx_seq_one_letter_code
_entity_poly.pdbx_strand_id
1 'polypeptide(L)' 'MSVNGITSLIDSLGKMGQKDSFFIELNKVMVVAIGPKTERKLEKYGIEANLVPLQHSSEGIVESLRKTGIKGKT' A
#
# COMPACT_ATOMS: atom_id res chain seq x y z
N MET A 1 1.30 3.84 1.17
CA MET A 1 0.22 3.99 2.19
C MET A 1 0.83 4.23 3.57
N SER A 2 0.08 4.82 4.51
CA SER A 2 0.47 4.95 5.93
C SER A 2 -0.49 4.15 6.82
N VAL A 3 -0.12 3.88 8.07
CA VAL A 3 -0.97 3.15 9.03
C VAL A 3 -2.34 3.80 9.23
N ASN A 4 -2.39 5.14 9.31
CA ASN A 4 -3.64 5.88 9.47
C ASN A 4 -4.52 5.75 8.23
N GLY A 5 -3.90 5.88 7.03
CA GLY A 5 -4.61 5.71 5.76
C GLY A 5 -5.24 4.32 5.63
N ILE A 6 -4.52 3.27 6.03
CA ILE A 6 -5.04 1.90 6.05
C ILE A 6 -6.26 1.80 6.97
N THR A 7 -6.15 2.32 8.19
CA THR A 7 -7.22 2.18 9.19
C THR A 7 -8.50 2.89 8.73
N SER A 8 -8.40 4.14 8.29
CA SER A 8 -9.55 4.90 7.79
C SER A 8 -10.20 4.25 6.55
N LEU A 9 -9.40 3.70 5.65
CA LEU A 9 -9.89 3.00 4.46
C LEU A 9 -10.67 1.73 4.85
N ILE A 10 -10.13 0.92 5.75
CA ILE A 10 -10.76 -0.32 6.21
C ILE A 10 -12.07 -0.04 6.95
N ASP A 11 -12.11 1.01 7.77
CA ASP A 11 -13.34 1.41 8.46
C ASP A 11 -14.42 1.82 7.46
N SER A 12 -14.04 2.61 6.44
CA SER A 12 -14.95 3.04 5.38
C SER A 12 -15.46 1.85 4.55
N LEU A 13 -14.58 0.95 4.12
CA LEU A 13 -14.94 -0.27 3.39
C LEU A 13 -15.85 -1.19 4.23
N GLY A 14 -15.65 -1.22 5.55
CA GLY A 14 -16.49 -1.98 6.47
C GLY A 14 -17.92 -1.47 6.49
N LYS A 15 -18.11 -0.15 6.54
CA LYS A 15 -19.44 0.48 6.47
C LYS A 15 -20.14 0.20 5.14
N MET A 16 -19.37 -0.03 4.07
CA MET A 16 -19.88 -0.29 2.72
C MET A 16 -20.04 -1.78 2.40
N GLY A 17 -19.61 -2.69 3.28
CA GLY A 17 -19.63 -4.14 3.02
C GLY A 17 -18.72 -4.60 1.87
N GLN A 18 -17.67 -3.83 1.53
CA GLN A 18 -16.83 -4.05 0.34
C GLN A 18 -15.38 -4.44 0.66
N LYS A 19 -15.10 -4.87 1.90
CA LYS A 19 -13.73 -5.20 2.33
C LYS A 19 -13.09 -6.28 1.47
N ASP A 20 -13.76 -7.41 1.31
CA ASP A 20 -13.17 -8.60 0.70
C ASP A 20 -12.89 -8.37 -0.80
N SER A 21 -13.86 -7.85 -1.55
CA SER A 21 -13.69 -7.53 -2.97
C SER A 21 -12.60 -6.50 -3.18
N PHE A 22 -12.52 -5.47 -2.32
CA PHE A 22 -11.49 -4.45 -2.42
C PHE A 22 -10.08 -5.03 -2.18
N PHE A 23 -9.89 -5.88 -1.17
CA PHE A 23 -8.57 -6.49 -0.91
C PHE A 23 -8.14 -7.45 -2.02
N ILE A 24 -9.07 -8.16 -2.65
CA ILE A 24 -8.79 -8.99 -3.82
C ILE A 24 -8.26 -8.12 -4.98
N GLU A 25 -8.92 -7.00 -5.28
CA GLU A 25 -8.47 -6.10 -6.35
C GLU A 25 -7.17 -5.38 -5.99
N LEU A 26 -7.00 -4.99 -4.72
CA LEU A 26 -5.80 -4.28 -4.26
C LEU A 26 -4.54 -5.15 -4.40
N ASN A 27 -4.64 -6.46 -4.19
CA ASN A 27 -3.51 -7.39 -4.40
C ASN A 27 -3.11 -7.56 -5.88
N LYS A 28 -3.87 -7.02 -6.83
CA LYS A 28 -3.53 -7.04 -8.26
C LYS A 28 -2.72 -5.81 -8.70
N VAL A 29 -2.58 -4.81 -7.83
CA VAL A 29 -1.81 -3.60 -8.12
C VAL A 29 -0.54 -3.55 -7.29
N MET A 30 0.43 -2.73 -7.72
CA MET A 30 1.64 -2.50 -6.93
C MET A 30 1.31 -1.67 -5.69
N VAL A 31 1.42 -2.27 -4.52
CA VAL A 31 1.22 -1.62 -3.22
C VAL A 31 2.57 -1.24 -2.62
N VAL A 32 2.74 0.04 -2.31
CA VAL A 32 3.92 0.57 -1.61
C VAL A 32 3.55 0.91 -0.17
N ALA A 33 4.21 0.29 0.80
CA ALA A 33 4.11 0.67 2.20
C ALA A 33 5.22 1.70 2.52
N ILE A 34 4.90 2.81 3.20
CA ILE A 34 5.91 3.86 3.47
C ILE A 34 7.00 3.42 4.46
N GLY A 35 6.78 2.30 5.17
CA GLY A 35 7.75 1.72 6.09
C GLY A 35 7.23 0.43 6.75
N PRO A 36 8.08 -0.28 7.52
CA PRO A 36 7.78 -1.62 8.07
C PRO A 36 6.53 -1.68 8.95
N LYS A 37 6.20 -0.60 9.67
CA LYS A 37 4.97 -0.56 10.48
C LYS A 37 3.71 -0.60 9.62
N THR A 38 3.76 0.01 8.43
CA THR A 38 2.65 0.02 7.48
C THR A 38 2.53 -1.35 6.81
N GLU A 39 3.65 -1.92 6.37
CA GLU A 39 3.73 -3.29 5.80
C GLU A 39 3.08 -4.31 6.74
N ARG A 40 3.52 -4.36 8.01
CA ARG A 40 2.93 -5.26 9.03
C ARG A 40 1.44 -5.04 9.27
N LYS A 41 0.94 -3.83 9.01
CA LYS A 41 -0.49 -3.53 9.13
C LYS A 41 -1.25 -4.06 7.91
N LEU A 42 -0.68 -3.98 6.71
CA LEU A 42 -1.25 -4.54 5.48
C LEU A 42 -1.30 -6.08 5.54
N GLU A 43 -0.25 -6.73 6.03
CA GLU A 43 -0.18 -8.20 6.17
C GLU A 43 -1.33 -8.77 7.01
N LYS A 44 -1.76 -8.03 8.06
CA LYS A 44 -2.91 -8.42 8.90
C LYS A 44 -4.23 -8.52 8.15
N TYR A 45 -4.31 -7.91 6.97
CA TYR A 45 -5.48 -7.92 6.09
C TYR A 45 -5.23 -8.73 4.82
N GLY A 46 -4.16 -9.53 4.76
CA GLY A 46 -3.81 -10.34 3.59
C GLY A 46 -3.38 -9.53 2.38
N ILE A 47 -2.87 -8.31 2.60
CA ILE A 47 -2.33 -7.45 1.53
C ILE A 47 -0.82 -7.51 1.59
N GLU A 48 -0.20 -7.91 0.49
CA GLU A 48 1.26 -7.92 0.34
C GLU A 48 1.75 -6.53 -0.08
N ALA A 49 2.75 -5.99 0.62
CA ALA A 49 3.44 -4.79 0.16
C ALA A 49 4.54 -5.21 -0.82
N ASN A 50 4.42 -4.83 -2.09
CA ASN A 50 5.43 -5.14 -3.10
C ASN A 50 6.73 -4.36 -2.90
N LEU A 51 6.67 -3.24 -2.15
CA LEU A 51 7.80 -2.36 -1.93
C LEU A 51 7.70 -1.65 -0.59
N VAL A 52 8.81 -1.64 0.14
CA VAL A 52 9.02 -0.81 1.32
C VAL A 52 10.30 -0.01 1.11
N PRO A 53 10.25 1.33 1.05
CA PRO A 53 11.43 2.15 0.82
C PRO A 53 12.31 2.14 2.07
N LEU A 54 13.64 2.14 1.87
CA LEU A 54 14.61 2.24 2.96
C LEU A 54 14.50 3.56 3.72
N GLN A 55 14.24 4.65 2.97
CA GLN A 55 13.93 5.96 3.53
C GLN A 55 12.41 6.13 3.56
N HIS A 56 11.84 6.29 4.75
CA HIS A 56 10.40 6.46 4.96
C HIS A 56 9.93 7.89 4.62
N SER A 57 10.31 8.40 3.45
CA SER A 57 9.97 9.74 2.95
C SER A 57 9.38 9.66 1.54
N SER A 58 8.86 10.78 1.05
CA SER A 58 8.36 10.91 -0.32
C SER A 58 9.46 10.63 -1.35
N GLU A 59 10.66 11.15 -1.09
CA GLU A 59 11.86 10.97 -1.92
C GLU A 59 12.27 9.49 -1.95
N GLY A 60 12.28 8.83 -0.80
CA GLY A 60 12.59 7.40 -0.71
C GLY A 60 11.62 6.52 -1.49
N ILE A 61 10.33 6.88 -1.52
CA ILE A 61 9.33 6.21 -2.38
C ILE A 61 9.68 6.41 -3.85
N VAL A 62 9.96 7.64 -4.28
CA VAL A 62 10.30 7.94 -5.69
C VAL A 62 11.55 7.18 -6.12
N GLU A 63 12.59 7.15 -5.29
CA GLU A 63 13.82 6.42 -5.57
C GLU A 63 13.55 4.91 -5.71
N SER A 64 12.76 4.36 -4.79
CA SER A 64 12.43 2.94 -4.78
C SER A 64 11.59 2.55 -6.00
N LEU A 65 10.63 3.41 -6.38
CA LEU A 65 9.83 3.21 -7.58
C LEU A 65 10.68 3.32 -8.86
N ARG A 66 11.62 4.27 -8.97
CA ARG A 66 12.50 4.36 -10.15
C ARG A 66 13.23 3.04 -10.44
N LYS A 67 13.59 2.28 -9.41
CA LYS A 67 14.24 0.97 -9.54
C LYS A 67 13.30 -0.14 -10.06
N THR A 68 11.99 0.02 -9.95
CA THR A 68 11.00 -0.97 -10.45
C THR A 68 10.67 -0.79 -11.93
N GLY A 69 11.32 0.15 -12.62
CA GLY A 69 11.15 0.35 -14.06
C GLY A 69 9.81 0.99 -14.44
N ILE A 70 9.19 1.75 -13.54
CA ILE A 70 7.98 2.52 -13.83
C ILE A 70 8.14 3.35 -15.11
N LYS A 71 7.39 2.98 -16.13
CA LYS A 71 7.09 3.82 -17.29
C LYS A 71 5.85 4.63 -16.97
N GLY A 72 5.98 5.96 -17.00
CA GLY A 72 4.87 6.85 -16.69
C GLY A 72 3.70 6.71 -17.67
N LYS A 73 2.50 7.03 -17.19
CA LYS A 73 1.54 7.79 -17.99
C LYS A 73 1.84 9.27 -17.72
N THR A 74 2.65 9.88 -18.58
CA THR A 74 2.70 11.35 -18.68
C THR A 74 1.43 11.87 -19.32
#